data_AF-A0A4R9A8Q6-F1
#
_entry.id   AF-A0A4R9A8Q6-F1
#
_cell.length_a   1.000
_cell.length_b   1.000
_cell.length_c   1.000
_cell.angle_alpha   90.00
_cell.angle_beta   90.00
_cell.angle_gamma   90.00
#
_symmetry.space_group_name_H-M   'P 1'
#
loop_
_entity.id
_entity.type
_entity.pdbx_description
1 polymer ?
#
loop_
_entity_poly.entity_id
_entity_poly.type
_entity_poly.pdbx_seq_one_letter_code
_entity_poly.pdbx_strand_id
1 'polypeptide(L)'
;MIVVLVAAFMWLLVAALLILRRGRTERNITYAALTIAIAMTLNADQPYRILDSYAGSTNLVTFVSDATLMVGVFLLGRAVLRASEHQPRTVRLALGGFTLVAAVVGAVGTFLLIDRGITTTNFMLVLGEQPAAAAYSMTQFTYYAIVLSAMAALAARQVRTSEGAQRMPPASLLLGSICGVALSVVVITMDLAHVVRNLNLMATVAIAYEPLHLLTFLLLCLGFAGQPAAGAVQARSRDRNTRMLVHDLEPIWVAATKARPGISHTELSAFDAADLETFLHRQVVEIRDAMIDTRVDFDVSDRDRELVERAERHLLGVGSIGAGPVASPSRQGQHQ
;
A
#
# COMPACT_ATOMS: atom_id res chain seq x y z
N MET A 1 -23.59 -3.94 -12.13
CA MET A 1 -22.99 -2.58 -12.02
C MET A 1 -21.79 -2.53 -11.07
N ILE A 2 -21.87 -3.15 -9.88
CA ILE A 2 -20.77 -3.12 -8.89
C ILE A 2 -19.47 -3.74 -9.41
N VAL A 3 -19.53 -4.89 -10.10
CA VAL A 3 -18.33 -5.53 -10.68
C VAL A 3 -17.59 -4.59 -11.65
N VAL A 4 -18.32 -3.79 -12.43
CA VAL A 4 -17.74 -2.79 -13.34
C VAL A 4 -17.06 -1.67 -12.56
N LEU A 5 -17.67 -1.20 -11.47
CA LEU A 5 -17.05 -0.21 -10.58
C LEU A 5 -15.76 -0.74 -9.94
N VAL A 6 -15.79 -1.99 -9.46
CA VAL A 6 -14.61 -2.65 -8.89
C VAL A 6 -13.51 -2.79 -9.94
N ALA A 7 -13.84 -3.23 -11.16
CA ALA A 7 -12.89 -3.30 -12.26
C ALA A 7 -12.29 -1.91 -12.56
N ALA A 8 -13.12 -0.86 -12.60
CA ALA A 8 -12.66 0.51 -12.81
C ALA A 8 -11.69 0.98 -11.71
N PHE A 9 -12.00 0.72 -10.43
CA PHE A 9 -11.10 1.04 -9.32
C PHE A 9 -9.78 0.27 -9.40
N MET A 10 -9.82 -1.00 -9.79
CA MET A 10 -8.61 -1.81 -9.96
C MET A 10 -7.75 -1.30 -11.12
N TRP A 11 -8.35 -0.91 -12.25
CA TRP A 11 -7.63 -0.29 -13.36
C TRP A 11 -7.04 1.08 -12.99
N LEU A 12 -7.77 1.88 -12.22
CA LEU A 12 -7.27 3.15 -11.68
C LEU A 12 -6.08 2.92 -10.74
N LEU A 13 -6.13 1.89 -9.89
CA LEU A 13 -5.01 1.49 -9.05
C LEU A 13 -3.80 1.09 -9.90
N VAL A 14 -3.99 0.28 -10.95
CA VAL A 14 -2.91 -0.11 -11.88
C VAL A 14 -2.26 1.14 -12.50
N ALA A 15 -3.06 2.07 -13.02
CA ALA A 15 -2.56 3.32 -13.59
C ALA A 15 -1.78 4.15 -12.54
N ALA A 16 -2.34 4.30 -11.34
CA ALA A 16 -1.68 5.01 -10.24
C ALA A 16 -0.33 4.37 -9.86
N LEU A 17 -0.27 3.04 -9.77
CA LEU A 17 0.96 2.32 -9.44
C LEU A 17 2.02 2.45 -10.55
N LEU A 18 1.61 2.41 -11.83
CA LEU A 18 2.53 2.59 -12.96
C LEU A 18 3.13 4.00 -12.98
N ILE A 19 2.36 5.02 -12.60
CA ILE A 19 2.82 6.41 -12.52
C ILE A 19 3.70 6.62 -11.28
N LEU A 20 3.23 6.22 -10.10
CA LEU A 20 3.87 6.54 -8.82
C LEU A 20 5.07 5.64 -8.48
N ARG A 21 5.15 4.43 -9.05
CA ARG A 21 6.26 3.48 -8.79
C ARG A 21 7.18 3.31 -10.01
N ARG A 22 7.14 4.23 -10.97
CA ARG A 22 8.02 4.21 -12.16
C ARG A 22 9.49 4.11 -11.70
N GLY A 23 10.17 3.01 -12.06
CA GLY A 23 11.58 2.77 -11.74
C GLY A 23 11.87 1.96 -10.47
N ARG A 24 10.88 1.58 -9.64
CA ARG A 24 11.12 0.69 -8.48
C ARG A 24 11.10 -0.78 -8.90
N THR A 25 12.05 -1.56 -8.38
CA THR A 25 12.28 -2.98 -8.71
C THR A 25 11.13 -3.91 -8.29
N GLU A 26 10.32 -3.49 -7.31
CA GLU A 26 9.26 -4.33 -6.74
C GLU A 26 7.93 -4.26 -7.51
N ARG A 27 7.75 -5.16 -8.48
CA ARG A 27 6.57 -5.18 -9.37
C ARG A 27 5.40 -6.04 -8.87
N ASN A 28 5.55 -6.76 -7.77
CA ASN A 28 4.52 -7.70 -7.29
C ASN A 28 3.15 -7.05 -7.03
N ILE A 29 3.11 -5.85 -6.44
CA ILE A 29 1.84 -5.12 -6.20
C ILE A 29 1.18 -4.76 -7.53
N THR A 30 1.95 -4.30 -8.52
CA THR A 30 1.44 -3.95 -9.84
C THR A 30 0.92 -5.17 -10.58
N TYR A 31 1.64 -6.30 -10.52
CA TYR A 31 1.17 -7.55 -11.11
C TYR A 31 -0.10 -8.06 -10.42
N ALA A 32 -0.16 -8.01 -9.08
CA ALA A 32 -1.37 -8.36 -8.34
C ALA A 32 -2.56 -7.49 -8.78
N ALA A 33 -2.40 -6.16 -8.77
CA ALA A 33 -3.45 -5.24 -9.18
C ALA A 33 -3.91 -5.48 -10.63
N LEU A 34 -2.96 -5.72 -11.55
CA LEU A 34 -3.26 -6.03 -12.95
C LEU A 34 -4.04 -7.34 -13.09
N THR A 35 -3.58 -8.42 -12.44
CA THR A 35 -4.26 -9.72 -12.51
C THR A 35 -5.68 -9.67 -11.93
N ILE A 36 -5.87 -8.96 -10.81
CA ILE A 36 -7.20 -8.76 -10.21
C ILE A 36 -8.07 -7.88 -11.12
N ALA A 37 -7.52 -6.83 -11.73
CA ALA A 37 -8.25 -5.99 -12.68
C ALA A 37 -8.75 -6.80 -13.90
N ILE A 38 -7.90 -7.69 -14.42
CA ILE A 38 -8.25 -8.60 -15.52
C ILE A 38 -9.37 -9.54 -15.08
N ALA A 39 -9.25 -10.21 -13.92
CA ALA A 39 -10.30 -11.09 -13.40
C ALA A 39 -11.64 -10.36 -13.22
N MET A 40 -11.64 -9.18 -12.61
CA MET A 40 -12.86 -8.38 -12.45
C MET A 40 -13.46 -7.93 -13.78
N THR A 41 -12.62 -7.67 -14.79
CA THR A 41 -13.08 -7.36 -16.14
C THR A 41 -13.70 -8.59 -16.81
N LEU A 42 -13.10 -9.77 -16.66
CA LEU A 42 -13.64 -11.03 -17.18
C LEU A 42 -14.98 -11.41 -16.54
N ASN A 43 -15.20 -11.03 -15.28
CA ASN A 43 -16.47 -11.22 -14.56
C ASN A 43 -17.57 -10.20 -14.91
N ALA A 44 -17.30 -9.19 -15.75
CA ALA A 44 -18.34 -8.28 -16.20
C ALA A 44 -19.21 -8.92 -17.31
N ASP A 45 -20.52 -8.73 -17.26
CA ASP A 45 -21.49 -9.45 -18.11
C ASP A 45 -21.16 -9.44 -19.60
N GLN A 46 -20.78 -8.29 -20.16
CA GLN A 46 -20.51 -8.15 -21.59
C GLN A 46 -19.24 -8.89 -22.04
N PRO A 47 -18.04 -8.61 -21.48
CA PRO A 47 -16.84 -9.36 -21.85
C PRO A 47 -16.96 -10.85 -21.51
N TYR A 48 -17.63 -11.19 -20.40
CA TYR A 48 -17.90 -12.58 -20.03
C TYR A 48 -18.64 -13.34 -21.13
N ARG A 49 -19.80 -12.84 -21.57
CA ARG A 49 -20.64 -13.52 -22.58
C ARG A 49 -19.91 -13.70 -23.91
N ILE A 50 -19.16 -12.68 -24.34
CA ILE A 50 -18.39 -12.72 -25.58
C ILE A 50 -17.32 -13.82 -25.48
N LEU A 51 -16.52 -13.82 -24.42
CA LEU A 51 -15.45 -14.80 -24.27
C LEU A 51 -15.98 -16.22 -24.06
N ASP A 52 -17.06 -16.38 -23.27
CA ASP A 52 -17.59 -17.71 -22.98
C ASP A 52 -18.21 -18.33 -24.24
N SER A 53 -18.77 -17.52 -25.15
CA SER A 53 -19.24 -18.00 -26.45
C SER A 53 -18.14 -18.61 -27.32
N TYR A 54 -16.91 -18.06 -27.25
CA TYR A 54 -15.75 -18.66 -27.92
C TYR A 54 -15.20 -19.89 -27.16
N ALA A 55 -15.44 -19.97 -25.85
CA ALA A 55 -15.02 -21.08 -25.00
C ALA A 55 -16.02 -22.25 -24.96
N GLY A 56 -17.00 -22.29 -25.87
CA GLY A 56 -17.97 -23.37 -25.98
C GLY A 56 -19.22 -23.21 -25.10
N SER A 57 -19.44 -22.02 -24.52
CA SER A 57 -20.68 -21.63 -23.82
C SER A 57 -21.03 -22.50 -22.60
N THR A 58 -20.00 -22.93 -21.85
CA THR A 58 -20.15 -23.84 -20.69
C THR A 58 -19.59 -23.24 -19.39
N ASN A 59 -19.58 -21.90 -19.28
CA ASN A 59 -19.10 -21.17 -18.10
C ASN A 59 -17.62 -21.41 -17.77
N LEU A 60 -16.79 -21.72 -18.78
CA LEU A 60 -15.34 -21.90 -18.60
C LEU A 60 -14.67 -20.57 -18.26
N VAL A 61 -15.21 -19.46 -18.76
CA VAL A 61 -14.68 -18.12 -18.45
C VAL A 61 -14.84 -17.80 -16.97
N THR A 62 -15.86 -18.31 -16.28
CA THR A 62 -16.01 -18.16 -14.82
C THR A 62 -14.81 -18.77 -14.11
N PHE A 63 -14.47 -20.01 -14.45
CA PHE A 63 -13.32 -20.70 -13.87
C PHE A 63 -12.01 -19.96 -14.14
N VAL A 64 -11.77 -19.53 -15.38
CA VAL A 64 -10.56 -18.79 -15.74
C VAL A 64 -10.47 -17.47 -14.96
N SER A 65 -11.58 -16.75 -14.86
CA SER A 65 -11.68 -15.49 -14.13
C SER A 65 -11.38 -15.69 -12.65
N ASP A 66 -12.00 -16.69 -12.02
CA ASP A 66 -11.81 -16.98 -10.60
C ASP A 66 -10.38 -17.46 -10.30
N ALA A 67 -9.82 -18.34 -11.14
CA ALA A 67 -8.43 -18.78 -11.01
C ALA A 67 -7.47 -17.59 -11.15
N THR A 68 -7.75 -16.67 -12.08
CA THR A 68 -6.99 -15.42 -12.25
C THR A 68 -7.09 -14.55 -11.00
N LEU A 69 -8.28 -14.46 -10.39
CA LEU A 69 -8.48 -13.74 -9.12
C LEU A 69 -7.68 -14.37 -7.97
N MET A 70 -7.69 -15.70 -7.85
CA MET A 70 -6.91 -16.44 -6.85
C MET A 70 -5.41 -16.17 -6.96
N VAL A 71 -4.89 -16.16 -8.19
CA VAL A 71 -3.49 -15.79 -8.47
C VAL A 71 -3.24 -14.32 -8.12
N GLY A 72 -4.16 -13.43 -8.45
CA GLY A 72 -4.03 -12.01 -8.11
C GLY A 72 -4.00 -11.75 -6.60
N VAL A 73 -4.88 -12.40 -5.85
CA VAL A 73 -4.91 -12.36 -4.38
C VAL A 73 -3.63 -12.98 -3.78
N PHE A 74 -3.10 -14.05 -4.37
CA PHE A 74 -1.81 -14.62 -3.98
C PHE A 74 -0.66 -13.61 -4.11
N LEU A 75 -0.54 -12.99 -5.29
CA LEU A 75 0.49 -11.99 -5.57
C LEU A 75 0.36 -10.79 -4.63
N LEU A 76 -0.89 -10.40 -4.32
CA LEU A 76 -1.21 -9.33 -3.39
C LEU A 76 -0.69 -9.64 -1.99
N GLY A 77 -1.06 -10.80 -1.43
CA GLY A 77 -0.59 -11.24 -0.13
C GLY A 77 0.93 -11.38 -0.07
N ARG A 78 1.57 -11.92 -1.11
CA ARG A 78 3.04 -12.00 -1.22
C ARG A 78 3.70 -10.63 -1.24
N ALA A 79 3.06 -9.63 -1.86
CA ALA A 79 3.59 -8.28 -1.88
C ALA A 79 3.54 -7.63 -0.48
N VAL A 80 2.44 -7.81 0.25
CA VAL A 80 2.33 -7.34 1.64
C VAL A 80 3.32 -8.06 2.56
N LEU A 81 3.50 -9.36 2.39
CA LEU A 81 4.48 -10.13 3.18
C LEU A 81 5.91 -9.64 2.98
N ARG A 82 6.30 -9.33 1.73
CA ARG A 82 7.64 -8.80 1.42
C ARG A 82 7.89 -7.41 2.01
N ALA A 83 6.84 -6.60 2.09
CA ALA A 83 6.91 -5.28 2.72
C ALA A 83 6.98 -5.34 4.26
N SER A 84 6.76 -6.51 4.87
CA SER A 84 6.81 -6.68 6.31
C SER A 84 8.21 -7.11 6.78
N GLU A 85 8.73 -6.40 7.79
CA GLU A 85 10.00 -6.72 8.45
C GLU A 85 9.97 -8.05 9.20
N HIS A 86 8.79 -8.49 9.67
CA HIS A 86 8.65 -9.68 10.51
C HIS A 86 7.66 -10.67 9.89
N GLN A 87 8.15 -11.86 9.54
CA GLN A 87 7.39 -12.85 8.78
C GLN A 87 7.10 -14.11 9.62
N PRO A 88 5.99 -14.12 10.40
CA PRO A 88 5.65 -15.30 11.20
C PRO A 88 5.37 -16.50 10.29
N ARG A 89 5.75 -17.70 10.75
CA ARG A 89 5.68 -18.94 9.95
C ARG A 89 4.26 -19.25 9.46
N THR A 90 3.25 -18.95 10.27
CA THR A 90 1.82 -19.15 9.93
C THR A 90 1.39 -18.28 8.76
N VAL A 91 1.74 -16.99 8.77
CA VAL A 91 1.46 -16.06 7.66
C VAL A 91 2.22 -16.48 6.41
N ARG A 92 3.48 -16.93 6.55
CA ARG A 92 4.26 -17.42 5.39
C ARG A 92 3.64 -18.68 4.77
N LEU A 93 3.08 -19.56 5.59
CA LEU A 93 2.35 -20.74 5.12
C LEU A 93 1.04 -20.35 4.44
N ALA A 94 0.23 -19.50 5.07
CA ALA A 94 -1.02 -18.99 4.51
C ALA A 94 -0.81 -18.31 3.14
N LEU A 95 0.29 -17.56 3.00
CA LEU A 95 0.70 -16.87 1.77
C LEU A 95 1.70 -17.69 0.93
N GLY A 96 1.76 -19.00 1.17
CA GLY A 96 2.64 -19.93 0.48
C GLY A 96 2.04 -20.41 -0.84
N GLY A 97 2.91 -20.78 -1.80
CA GLY A 97 2.47 -21.35 -3.07
C GLY A 97 1.68 -22.65 -2.91
N PHE A 98 1.99 -23.44 -1.89
CA PHE A 98 1.25 -24.66 -1.56
C PHE A 98 -0.23 -24.39 -1.28
N THR A 99 -0.55 -23.34 -0.51
CA THR A 99 -1.94 -22.97 -0.19
C THR A 99 -2.72 -22.56 -1.44
N LEU A 100 -2.09 -21.80 -2.35
CA LEU A 100 -2.69 -21.48 -3.65
C LEU A 100 -2.92 -22.74 -4.49
N VAL A 101 -1.91 -23.60 -4.62
CA VAL A 101 -2.01 -24.83 -5.43
C VAL A 101 -3.09 -25.75 -4.89
N ALA A 102 -3.14 -25.96 -3.57
CA ALA A 102 -4.18 -26.77 -2.93
C ALA A 102 -5.59 -26.19 -3.19
N ALA A 103 -5.76 -24.88 -3.07
CA ALA A 103 -7.04 -24.22 -3.35
C ALA A 103 -7.44 -24.31 -4.83
N VAL A 104 -6.50 -24.11 -5.75
CA VAL A 104 -6.74 -24.22 -7.20
C VAL A 104 -7.10 -25.66 -7.58
N VAL A 105 -6.38 -26.65 -7.06
CA VAL A 105 -6.70 -28.07 -7.29
C VAL A 105 -8.08 -28.42 -6.74
N GLY A 106 -8.41 -27.94 -5.54
CA GLY A 106 -9.75 -28.09 -4.97
C GLY A 106 -10.83 -27.46 -5.85
N ALA A 107 -10.64 -26.22 -6.28
CA ALA A 107 -11.55 -25.50 -7.16
C ALA A 107 -11.72 -26.23 -8.49
N VAL A 108 -10.64 -26.67 -9.15
CA VAL A 108 -10.69 -27.48 -10.39
C VAL A 108 -11.50 -28.75 -10.15
N GLY A 109 -11.18 -29.51 -9.10
CA GLY A 109 -11.87 -30.76 -8.77
C GLY A 109 -13.37 -30.56 -8.60
N THR A 110 -13.78 -29.56 -7.82
CA THR A 110 -15.20 -29.23 -7.63
C THR A 110 -15.87 -28.70 -8.89
N PHE A 111 -15.19 -27.88 -9.69
CA PHE A 111 -15.73 -27.29 -10.91
C PHE A 111 -16.04 -28.35 -11.97
N LEU A 112 -15.19 -29.36 -12.09
CA LEU A 112 -15.40 -30.49 -13.01
C LEU A 112 -16.62 -31.35 -12.64
N LEU A 113 -17.09 -31.29 -11.40
CA LEU A 113 -18.26 -32.02 -10.90
C LEU A 113 -19.58 -31.23 -11.07
N ILE A 114 -19.52 -29.97 -11.50
CA ILE A 114 -20.71 -29.14 -11.71
C ILE A 114 -21.38 -29.54 -13.02
N ASP A 115 -22.70 -29.70 -12.99
CA ASP A 115 -23.49 -29.71 -14.22
C ASP A 115 -23.68 -28.26 -14.68
N ARG A 116 -22.78 -27.82 -15.58
CA ARG A 116 -22.58 -26.40 -15.93
C ARG A 116 -23.67 -25.82 -16.83
N GLY A 117 -24.43 -26.66 -17.50
CA GLY A 117 -25.45 -26.22 -18.46
C GLY A 117 -24.93 -25.21 -19.50
N ILE A 118 -25.78 -24.23 -19.83
CA ILE A 118 -25.48 -23.13 -20.73
C ILE A 118 -24.86 -21.93 -19.99
N THR A 119 -24.18 -21.05 -20.73
CA THR A 119 -23.62 -19.80 -20.20
C THR A 119 -24.63 -18.99 -19.38
N THR A 120 -24.21 -18.61 -18.17
CA THR A 120 -24.96 -17.72 -17.27
C THR A 120 -24.03 -16.66 -16.68
N THR A 121 -24.51 -15.42 -16.57
CA THR A 121 -23.79 -14.34 -15.85
C THR A 121 -24.03 -14.37 -14.34
N ASN A 122 -24.96 -15.21 -13.88
CA ASN A 122 -25.33 -15.34 -12.48
C ASN A 122 -25.03 -16.76 -11.98
N PHE A 123 -23.78 -17.21 -12.16
CA PHE A 123 -23.35 -18.60 -11.95
C PHE A 123 -23.82 -19.19 -10.61
N MET A 124 -23.51 -18.53 -9.50
CA MET A 124 -23.88 -19.02 -8.16
C MET A 124 -25.37 -18.84 -7.80
N LEU A 125 -26.12 -17.99 -8.50
CA LEU A 125 -27.57 -17.91 -8.31
C LEU A 125 -28.31 -19.03 -9.06
N VAL A 126 -27.79 -19.45 -10.22
CA VAL A 126 -28.42 -20.48 -11.06
C VAL A 126 -27.97 -21.88 -10.67
N LEU A 127 -26.68 -22.06 -10.37
CA LEU A 127 -26.07 -23.36 -10.12
C LEU A 127 -25.78 -23.60 -8.63
N GLY A 128 -25.97 -22.60 -7.77
CA GLY A 128 -25.58 -22.66 -6.35
C GLY A 128 -26.34 -23.67 -5.50
N GLU A 129 -27.48 -24.19 -5.95
CA GLU A 129 -28.16 -25.31 -5.30
C GLU A 129 -27.38 -26.63 -5.42
N GLN A 130 -26.49 -26.74 -6.42
CA GLN A 130 -25.67 -27.93 -6.60
C GLN A 130 -24.57 -27.97 -5.53
N PRO A 131 -24.40 -29.09 -4.79
CA PRO A 131 -23.34 -29.22 -3.80
C PRO A 131 -21.94 -28.99 -4.38
N ALA A 132 -21.71 -29.38 -5.64
CA ALA A 132 -20.43 -29.15 -6.33
C ALA A 132 -20.15 -27.66 -6.56
N ALA A 133 -21.16 -26.87 -6.93
CA ALA A 133 -21.02 -25.43 -7.13
C ALA A 133 -20.80 -24.68 -5.81
N ALA A 134 -21.51 -25.09 -4.76
CA ALA A 134 -21.27 -24.58 -3.41
C ALA A 134 -19.85 -24.91 -2.93
N ALA A 135 -19.40 -26.16 -3.07
CA ALA A 135 -18.03 -26.55 -2.70
C ALA A 135 -16.96 -25.79 -3.49
N TYR A 136 -17.22 -25.52 -4.77
CA TYR A 136 -16.37 -24.69 -5.63
C TYR A 136 -16.22 -23.27 -5.08
N SER A 137 -17.33 -22.57 -4.86
CA SER A 137 -17.32 -21.21 -4.31
C SER A 137 -16.71 -21.17 -2.90
N MET A 138 -17.12 -22.10 -2.01
CA MET A 138 -16.57 -22.20 -0.66
C MET A 138 -15.04 -22.40 -0.67
N THR A 139 -14.50 -23.20 -1.60
CA THR A 139 -13.05 -23.39 -1.71
C THR A 139 -12.34 -22.08 -2.03
N GLN A 140 -12.86 -21.29 -2.98
CA GLN A 140 -12.29 -20.00 -3.35
C GLN A 140 -12.37 -18.98 -2.21
N PHE A 141 -13.55 -18.80 -1.61
CA PHE A 141 -13.76 -17.82 -0.55
C PHE A 141 -13.06 -18.21 0.75
N THR A 142 -12.90 -19.51 1.03
CA THR A 142 -12.03 -19.97 2.12
C THR A 142 -10.57 -19.59 1.87
N TYR A 143 -10.09 -19.78 0.64
CA TYR A 143 -8.75 -19.35 0.27
C TYR A 143 -8.57 -17.82 0.39
N TYR A 144 -9.52 -17.03 -0.10
CA TYR A 144 -9.51 -15.57 0.08
C TYR A 144 -9.51 -15.19 1.56
N ALA A 145 -10.35 -15.80 2.38
CA ALA A 145 -10.39 -15.56 3.83
C ALA A 145 -9.04 -15.84 4.50
N ILE A 146 -8.35 -16.93 4.12
CA ILE A 146 -7.02 -17.27 4.64
C ILE A 146 -6.00 -16.18 4.29
N VAL A 147 -5.93 -15.80 3.01
CA VAL A 147 -4.98 -14.78 2.52
C VAL A 147 -5.27 -13.41 3.15
N LEU A 148 -6.53 -13.00 3.18
CA LEU A 148 -6.95 -11.72 3.73
C LEU A 148 -6.78 -11.67 5.25
N SER A 149 -6.99 -12.76 5.97
CA SER A 149 -6.70 -12.83 7.41
C SER A 149 -5.20 -12.65 7.68
N ALA A 150 -4.36 -13.29 6.87
CA ALA A 150 -2.91 -13.12 6.94
C ALA A 150 -2.49 -11.67 6.64
N MET A 151 -3.09 -11.05 5.62
CA MET A 151 -2.88 -9.63 5.30
C MET A 151 -3.34 -8.72 6.43
N ALA A 152 -4.51 -8.97 7.03
CA ALA A 152 -5.02 -8.22 8.17
C ALA A 152 -4.05 -8.29 9.37
N ALA A 153 -3.49 -9.47 9.66
CA ALA A 153 -2.52 -9.62 10.74
C ALA A 153 -1.23 -8.81 10.50
N LEU A 154 -0.75 -8.75 9.26
CA LEU A 154 0.41 -7.94 8.89
C LEU A 154 0.09 -6.44 8.95
N ALA A 155 -1.05 -6.03 8.39
CA ALA A 155 -1.50 -4.64 8.39
C ALA A 155 -1.75 -4.11 9.81
N ALA A 156 -2.35 -4.91 10.70
CA ALA A 156 -2.56 -4.55 12.10
C ALA A 156 -1.24 -4.27 12.84
N ARG A 157 -0.18 -5.02 12.54
CA ARG A 157 1.16 -4.74 13.09
C ARG A 157 1.71 -3.43 12.55
N GLN A 158 1.63 -3.21 11.24
CA GLN A 158 2.09 -1.98 10.62
C GLN A 158 1.34 -0.74 11.15
N VAL A 159 0.03 -0.83 11.36
CA VAL A 159 -0.78 0.24 11.98
C VAL A 159 -0.30 0.59 13.40
N ARG A 160 0.25 -0.37 14.14
CA ARG A 160 0.77 -0.16 15.50
C ARG A 160 2.16 0.49 15.51
N THR A 161 2.95 0.31 14.45
CA THR A 161 4.29 0.87 14.34
C THR A 161 4.35 2.16 13.52
N SER A 162 3.32 2.45 12.72
CA SER A 162 3.26 3.65 11.88
C SER A 162 2.75 4.87 12.64
N GLU A 163 3.41 6.02 12.48
CA GLU A 163 3.02 7.30 13.07
C GLU A 163 2.46 8.28 12.03
N GLY A 164 1.58 9.18 12.49
CA GLY A 164 1.02 10.28 11.69
C GLY A 164 0.33 9.83 10.39
N ALA A 165 0.59 10.57 9.31
CA ALA A 165 -0.03 10.35 7.99
C ALA A 165 0.34 8.98 7.35
N GLN A 166 1.41 8.34 7.80
CA GLN A 166 1.83 7.02 7.29
C GLN A 166 0.95 5.88 7.81
N ARG A 167 0.08 6.14 8.79
CA ARG A 167 -0.86 5.15 9.36
C ARG A 167 -2.09 4.91 8.48
N MET A 168 -2.43 5.86 7.60
CA MET A 168 -3.63 5.79 6.77
C MET A 168 -3.63 4.57 5.82
N PRO A 169 -2.56 4.29 5.05
CA PRO A 169 -2.59 3.16 4.14
C PRO A 169 -2.66 1.78 4.83
N PRO A 170 -1.86 1.46 5.87
CA PRO A 170 -1.99 0.17 6.55
C PRO A 170 -3.33 0.04 7.31
N ALA A 171 -3.93 1.14 7.79
CA ALA A 171 -5.27 1.11 8.37
C ALA A 171 -6.34 0.76 7.33
N SER A 172 -6.22 1.33 6.13
CA SER A 172 -7.11 1.02 5.00
C SER A 172 -6.94 -0.44 4.55
N LEU A 173 -5.71 -0.95 4.47
CA LEU A 173 -5.45 -2.37 4.18
C LEU A 173 -6.04 -3.30 5.24
N LEU A 174 -5.92 -2.94 6.52
CA LEU A 174 -6.49 -3.71 7.63
C LEU A 174 -8.02 -3.77 7.50
N LEU A 175 -8.68 -2.63 7.35
CA LEU A 175 -10.14 -2.57 7.26
C LEU A 175 -10.64 -3.29 6.01
N GLY A 176 -9.99 -3.09 4.86
CA GLY A 176 -10.33 -3.80 3.61
C GLY A 176 -10.18 -5.31 3.74
N SER A 177 -9.12 -5.78 4.41
CA SER A 177 -8.91 -7.20 4.66
C SER A 177 -9.98 -7.79 5.60
N ILE A 178 -10.36 -7.06 6.66
CA ILE A 178 -11.46 -7.47 7.56
C ILE A 178 -12.78 -7.56 6.80
N CYS A 179 -13.10 -6.55 5.98
CA CYS A 179 -14.29 -6.57 5.13
C CYS A 179 -14.29 -7.76 4.17
N GLY A 180 -13.14 -8.10 3.58
CA GLY A 180 -13.05 -9.24 2.67
C GLY A 180 -13.14 -10.60 3.36
N VAL A 181 -12.66 -10.72 4.61
CA VAL A 181 -12.92 -11.91 5.44
C VAL A 181 -14.41 -12.02 5.75
N ALA A 182 -15.05 -10.92 6.18
CA ALA A 182 -16.49 -10.89 6.41
C ALA A 182 -17.28 -11.24 5.14
N LEU A 183 -16.86 -10.76 3.97
CA LEU A 183 -17.45 -11.09 2.68
C LEU A 183 -17.35 -12.59 2.40
N SER A 184 -16.22 -13.19 2.71
CA SER A 184 -16.02 -14.64 2.53
C SER A 184 -16.96 -15.44 3.43
N VAL A 185 -17.16 -15.01 4.67
CA VAL A 185 -18.14 -15.63 5.58
C VAL A 185 -19.57 -15.49 5.05
N VAL A 186 -19.94 -14.31 4.55
CA VAL A 186 -21.24 -14.05 3.91
C VAL A 186 -21.49 -15.02 2.75
N VAL A 187 -20.52 -15.15 1.83
CA VAL A 187 -20.67 -16.03 0.67
C VAL A 187 -20.75 -17.50 1.07
N ILE A 188 -19.87 -17.97 1.95
CA ILE A 188 -19.92 -19.36 2.44
C ILE A 188 -21.28 -19.66 3.12
N THR A 189 -21.81 -18.69 3.87
CA THR A 189 -23.13 -18.82 4.50
C THR A 189 -24.25 -18.87 3.46
N MET A 190 -24.18 -18.03 2.41
CA MET A 190 -25.13 -18.07 1.30
C MET A 190 -25.08 -19.41 0.57
N ASP A 191 -23.89 -19.94 0.27
CA ASP A 191 -23.70 -21.21 -0.40
C ASP A 191 -24.33 -22.36 0.40
N LEU A 192 -24.08 -22.39 1.72
CA LEU A 192 -24.67 -23.39 2.61
C LEU A 192 -26.19 -23.25 2.70
N ALA A 193 -26.70 -22.01 2.80
CA ALA A 193 -28.12 -21.74 2.82
C ALA A 193 -28.81 -22.18 1.52
N HIS A 194 -28.16 -21.99 0.38
CA HIS A 194 -28.67 -22.40 -0.93
C HIS A 194 -28.75 -23.93 -1.04
N VAL A 195 -27.70 -24.64 -0.65
CA VAL A 195 -27.66 -26.13 -0.65
C VAL A 195 -28.72 -26.73 0.27
N VAL A 196 -28.95 -26.13 1.44
CA VAL A 196 -29.98 -26.58 2.40
C VAL A 196 -31.38 -26.05 2.04
N ARG A 197 -31.51 -25.32 0.92
CA ARG A 197 -32.75 -24.69 0.44
C ARG A 197 -33.39 -23.70 1.43
N ASN A 198 -32.58 -23.11 2.32
CA ASN A 198 -33.01 -22.03 3.21
C ASN A 198 -32.85 -20.67 2.52
N LEU A 199 -33.77 -20.38 1.59
CA LEU A 199 -33.72 -19.17 0.77
C LEU A 199 -33.90 -17.87 1.60
N ASN A 200 -34.59 -17.94 2.73
CA ASN A 200 -34.77 -16.79 3.63
C ASN A 200 -33.44 -16.36 4.25
N LEU A 201 -32.65 -17.33 4.74
CA LEU A 201 -31.31 -17.06 5.27
C LEU A 201 -30.40 -16.53 4.16
N MET A 202 -30.42 -17.16 2.99
CA MET A 202 -29.64 -16.72 1.82
C MET A 202 -29.95 -15.26 1.46
N ALA A 203 -31.23 -14.90 1.35
CA ALA A 203 -31.65 -13.53 1.01
C ALA A 203 -31.26 -12.51 2.09
N THR A 204 -31.38 -12.87 3.37
CA THR A 204 -31.00 -12.00 4.49
C THR A 204 -29.51 -11.70 4.47
N VAL A 205 -28.68 -12.73 4.27
CA VAL A 205 -27.22 -12.60 4.24
C VAL A 205 -26.75 -11.90 2.95
N ALA A 206 -27.44 -12.10 1.82
CA ALA A 206 -27.12 -11.47 0.54
C ALA A 206 -27.14 -9.94 0.57
N ILE A 207 -27.91 -9.32 1.48
CA ILE A 207 -27.95 -7.86 1.65
C ILE A 207 -26.54 -7.30 1.95
N ALA A 208 -25.73 -8.06 2.70
CA ALA A 208 -24.39 -7.63 3.07
C ALA A 208 -23.35 -7.84 1.94
N TYR A 209 -23.63 -8.69 0.95
CA TYR A 209 -22.67 -9.08 -0.08
C TYR A 209 -22.16 -7.89 -0.89
N GLU A 210 -23.07 -7.15 -1.51
CA GLU A 210 -22.71 -6.05 -2.41
C GLU A 210 -21.92 -4.91 -1.72
N PRO A 211 -22.35 -4.39 -0.55
CA PRO A 211 -21.59 -3.39 0.19
C PRO A 211 -20.22 -3.89 0.63
N LEU A 212 -20.12 -5.12 1.17
CA LEU A 212 -18.85 -5.66 1.62
C LEU A 212 -17.88 -5.89 0.45
N HIS A 213 -18.39 -6.34 -0.69
CA HIS A 213 -17.59 -6.50 -1.91
C HIS A 213 -16.98 -5.17 -2.35
N LEU A 214 -17.81 -4.13 -2.48
CA LEU A 214 -17.34 -2.79 -2.85
C LEU A 214 -16.32 -2.23 -1.84
N LEU A 215 -16.65 -2.31 -0.55
CA LEU A 215 -15.83 -1.77 0.52
C LEU A 215 -14.47 -2.47 0.61
N THR A 216 -14.44 -3.80 0.44
CA THR A 216 -13.21 -4.60 0.40
C THR A 216 -12.27 -4.08 -0.67
N PHE A 217 -12.72 -4.00 -1.93
CA PHE A 217 -11.87 -3.55 -3.02
C PHE A 217 -11.48 -2.08 -2.89
N LEU A 218 -12.40 -1.20 -2.51
CA LEU A 218 -12.13 0.22 -2.33
C LEU A 218 -11.03 0.47 -1.29
N LEU A 219 -11.13 -0.18 -0.13
CA LEU A 219 -10.17 -0.03 0.96
C LEU A 219 -8.82 -0.69 0.63
N LEU A 220 -8.81 -1.85 -0.02
CA LEU A 220 -7.56 -2.45 -0.48
C LEU A 220 -6.88 -1.53 -1.51
N CYS A 221 -7.61 -1.01 -2.49
CA CYS A 221 -7.09 -0.05 -3.46
C CYS A 221 -6.50 1.19 -2.79
N LEU A 222 -7.23 1.79 -1.84
CA LEU A 222 -6.76 2.96 -1.11
C LEU A 222 -5.51 2.66 -0.28
N GLY A 223 -5.43 1.49 0.35
CA GLY A 223 -4.25 1.04 1.07
C GLY A 223 -3.01 0.86 0.19
N PHE A 224 -3.16 0.24 -0.99
CA PHE A 224 -2.04 0.03 -1.91
C PHE A 224 -1.61 1.30 -2.66
N ALA A 225 -2.55 2.16 -3.04
CA ALA A 225 -2.24 3.46 -3.65
C ALA A 225 -1.67 4.45 -2.62
N GLY A 226 -2.14 4.37 -1.37
CA GLY A 226 -1.80 5.30 -0.30
C GLY A 226 -0.32 5.24 0.10
N GLN A 227 0.30 4.06 0.10
CA GLN A 227 1.73 3.92 0.45
C GLN A 227 2.67 4.71 -0.49
N PRO A 228 2.66 4.51 -1.83
CA PRO A 228 3.49 5.29 -2.73
C PRO A 228 3.07 6.77 -2.81
N ALA A 229 1.76 7.07 -2.69
CA ALA A 229 1.29 8.45 -2.67
C ALA A 229 1.80 9.23 -1.45
N ALA A 230 1.74 8.63 -0.25
CA ALA A 230 2.26 9.23 0.98
C ALA A 230 3.77 9.50 0.87
N GLY A 231 4.53 8.53 0.34
CA GLY A 231 5.96 8.71 0.11
C GLY A 231 6.27 9.83 -0.89
N ALA A 232 5.52 9.93 -1.99
CA ALA A 232 5.70 10.99 -2.99
C ALA A 232 5.33 12.37 -2.44
N VAL A 233 4.29 12.46 -1.61
CA VAL A 233 3.90 13.70 -0.93
C VAL A 233 4.96 14.12 0.08
N GLN A 234 5.48 13.19 0.87
CA GLN A 234 6.53 13.47 1.85
C GLN A 234 7.84 13.89 1.18
N ALA A 235 8.24 13.23 0.09
CA ALA A 235 9.41 13.62 -0.70
C ALA A 235 9.26 15.04 -1.27
N ARG A 236 8.10 15.38 -1.85
CA ARG A 236 7.82 16.74 -2.35
C ARG A 236 7.80 17.78 -1.24
N SER A 237 7.22 17.44 -0.08
CA SER A 237 7.21 18.34 1.08
C SER A 237 8.64 18.58 1.59
N ARG A 238 9.46 17.53 1.64
CA ARG A 238 10.87 17.61 2.06
C ARG A 238 11.67 18.47 1.09
N ASP A 239 11.54 18.24 -0.21
CA ASP A 239 12.19 19.05 -1.27
C ASP A 239 11.77 20.52 -1.21
N ARG A 240 10.47 20.81 -1.03
CA ARG A 240 9.98 22.19 -0.82
C ARG A 240 10.61 22.82 0.42
N ASN A 241 10.68 22.08 1.53
CA ASN A 241 11.29 22.58 2.76
C ASN A 241 12.79 22.82 2.59
N THR A 242 13.51 21.92 1.92
CA THR A 242 14.94 22.10 1.60
C THR A 242 15.14 23.36 0.75
N ARG A 243 14.32 23.58 -0.29
CA ARG A 243 14.41 24.80 -1.13
C ARG A 243 14.15 26.08 -0.35
N MET A 244 13.14 26.08 0.52
CA MET A 244 12.84 27.24 1.39
C MET A 244 14.01 27.51 2.34
N LEU A 245 14.55 26.48 2.99
CA LEU A 245 15.69 26.62 3.90
C LEU A 245 16.94 27.12 3.17
N VAL A 246 17.27 26.56 2.00
CA VAL A 246 18.40 27.04 1.18
C VAL A 246 18.26 28.52 0.84
N HIS A 247 17.05 28.93 0.43
CA HIS A 247 16.78 30.33 0.10
C HIS A 247 16.87 31.24 1.35
N ASP A 248 16.33 30.81 2.48
CA ASP A 248 16.31 31.59 3.72
C ASP A 248 17.71 31.70 4.36
N LEU A 249 18.57 30.70 4.18
CA LEU A 249 19.95 30.68 4.68
C LEU A 249 20.96 31.39 3.79
N GLU A 250 20.64 31.61 2.50
CA GLU A 250 21.51 32.28 1.53
C GLU A 250 22.09 33.62 2.04
N PRO A 251 21.32 34.55 2.64
CA PRO A 251 21.86 35.83 3.10
C PRO A 251 22.90 35.67 4.21
N ILE A 252 22.67 34.75 5.15
CA ILE A 252 23.55 34.45 6.29
C ILE A 252 24.81 33.77 5.78
N TRP A 253 24.65 32.82 4.85
CA TRP A 253 25.75 32.10 4.23
C TRP A 253 26.70 33.01 3.43
N VAL A 254 26.15 33.97 2.67
CA VAL A 254 26.96 34.98 1.97
C VAL A 254 27.71 35.87 2.96
N ALA A 255 27.10 36.25 4.08
CA ALA A 255 27.77 37.03 5.13
C ALA A 255 28.89 36.22 5.82
N ALA A 256 28.62 34.95 6.16
CA ALA A 256 29.59 34.03 6.74
C ALA A 256 30.80 33.81 5.81
N THR A 257 30.55 33.57 4.53
CA THR A 257 31.60 33.34 3.51
C THR A 257 32.41 34.61 3.24
N LYS A 258 31.81 35.81 3.36
CA LYS A 258 32.57 37.08 3.30
C LYS A 258 33.48 37.26 4.50
N ALA A 259 32.99 36.92 5.70
CA ALA A 259 33.73 37.07 6.94
C ALA A 259 34.87 36.03 7.04
N ARG A 260 34.62 34.82 6.54
CA ARG A 260 35.59 33.72 6.42
C ARG A 260 35.56 33.15 5.00
N PRO A 261 36.42 33.66 4.08
CA PRO A 261 36.53 33.11 2.74
C PRO A 261 36.96 31.65 2.78
N GLY A 262 36.02 30.74 2.56
CA GLY A 262 36.30 29.32 2.38
C GLY A 262 37.00 29.06 1.03
N ILE A 263 37.77 27.98 0.95
CA ILE A 263 38.58 27.58 -0.22
C ILE A 263 37.73 27.22 -1.47
N SER A 264 36.42 27.15 -1.36
CA SER A 264 35.54 26.47 -2.31
C SER A 264 34.59 27.42 -3.04
N HIS A 265 35.17 28.39 -3.76
CA HIS A 265 34.45 29.34 -4.63
C HIS A 265 34.08 28.79 -6.02
N THR A 266 34.32 27.52 -6.30
CA THR A 266 34.12 26.94 -7.63
C THR A 266 32.96 25.95 -7.59
N GLU A 267 32.02 26.14 -8.52
CA GLU A 267 30.90 25.23 -8.87
C GLU A 267 29.56 25.45 -8.14
N LEU A 268 28.97 26.63 -8.35
CA LEU A 268 27.51 26.78 -8.39
C LEU A 268 27.00 26.38 -9.79
N SER A 269 27.00 25.08 -10.10
CA SER A 269 26.37 24.55 -11.32
C SER A 269 25.16 23.68 -10.98
N ALA A 270 24.02 24.04 -11.57
CA ALA A 270 22.71 23.39 -11.60
C ALA A 270 22.54 22.12 -10.75
N PHE A 271 21.92 22.28 -9.58
CA PHE A 271 21.73 21.24 -8.56
C PHE A 271 20.45 20.41 -8.82
N ASP A 272 20.56 19.08 -8.81
CA ASP A 272 19.46 18.12 -8.63
C ASP A 272 19.04 18.06 -7.14
N ALA A 273 17.93 17.40 -6.79
CA ALA A 273 17.40 17.38 -5.42
C ALA A 273 18.38 16.78 -4.37
N ALA A 274 19.17 15.77 -4.78
CA ALA A 274 20.24 15.21 -3.96
C ALA A 274 21.41 16.20 -3.78
N ASP A 275 21.65 17.01 -4.79
CA ASP A 275 22.64 18.07 -4.71
C ASP A 275 22.13 19.20 -3.80
N LEU A 276 20.80 19.47 -3.77
CA LEU A 276 20.22 20.54 -2.97
C LEU A 276 20.30 20.30 -1.45
N GLU A 277 20.08 19.05 -0.99
CA GLU A 277 20.31 18.71 0.42
C GLU A 277 21.80 18.78 0.78
N THR A 278 22.69 18.41 -0.15
CA THR A 278 24.15 18.54 0.01
C THR A 278 24.56 20.01 0.10
N PHE A 279 23.94 20.87 -0.71
CA PHE A 279 24.15 22.31 -0.68
C PHE A 279 23.65 22.92 0.63
N LEU A 280 22.47 22.53 1.10
CA LEU A 280 21.95 22.96 2.40
C LEU A 280 22.88 22.53 3.55
N HIS A 281 23.37 21.28 3.53
CA HIS A 281 24.33 20.79 4.50
C HIS A 281 25.61 21.63 4.51
N ARG A 282 26.11 21.98 3.33
CA ARG A 282 27.29 22.83 3.17
C ARG A 282 27.07 24.24 3.71
N GLN A 283 25.94 24.88 3.38
CA GLN A 283 25.60 26.22 3.92
C GLN A 283 25.59 26.21 5.45
N VAL A 284 24.97 25.19 6.06
CA VAL A 284 24.89 25.05 7.52
C VAL A 284 26.29 24.89 8.14
N VAL A 285 27.16 24.05 7.57
CA VAL A 285 28.53 23.84 8.07
C VAL A 285 29.36 25.12 7.98
N GLU A 286 29.32 25.81 6.83
CA GLU A 286 30.12 27.03 6.63
C GLU A 286 29.65 28.19 7.54
N ILE A 287 28.35 28.30 7.82
CA ILE A 287 27.82 29.26 8.81
C ILE A 287 28.28 28.88 10.22
N ARG A 288 28.19 27.60 10.61
CA ARG A 288 28.64 27.12 11.93
C ARG A 288 30.12 27.36 12.17
N ASP A 289 30.95 27.11 11.16
CA ASP A 289 32.39 27.37 11.22
C ASP A 289 32.66 28.86 11.45
N ALA A 290 31.98 29.75 10.72
CA ALA A 290 32.13 31.20 10.89
C ALA A 290 31.69 31.68 12.29
N MET A 291 30.67 31.06 12.88
CA MET A 291 30.22 31.38 14.24
C MET A 291 31.19 30.94 15.35
N ILE A 292 31.96 29.88 15.12
CA ILE A 292 32.90 29.32 16.12
C ILE A 292 34.28 29.98 16.01
N ASP A 293 34.65 30.47 14.83
CA ASP A 293 35.95 31.09 14.59
C ASP A 293 36.08 32.45 15.30
N THR A 294 36.74 32.46 16.46
CA THR A 294 36.95 33.68 17.27
C THR A 294 37.87 34.72 16.60
N ARG A 295 38.42 34.42 15.42
CA ARG A 295 39.27 35.36 14.64
C ARG A 295 38.46 36.25 13.71
N VAL A 296 37.17 35.96 13.55
CA VAL A 296 36.27 36.63 12.62
C VAL A 296 35.14 37.27 13.41
N ASP A 297 34.84 38.54 13.12
CA ASP A 297 33.68 39.23 13.73
C ASP A 297 32.42 38.87 12.94
N PHE A 298 31.77 37.78 13.36
CA PHE A 298 30.53 37.28 12.75
C PHE A 298 29.48 37.06 13.84
N ASP A 299 28.73 38.12 14.15
CA ASP A 299 27.60 38.05 15.07
C ASP A 299 26.31 37.68 14.33
N VAL A 300 25.58 36.70 14.86
CA VAL A 300 24.38 36.13 14.25
C VAL A 300 23.19 36.44 15.15
N SER A 301 22.17 37.07 14.58
CA SER A 301 20.95 37.39 15.32
C SER A 301 20.26 36.13 15.85
N ASP A 302 19.48 36.24 16.93
CA ASP A 302 18.76 35.09 17.50
C ASP A 302 17.81 34.44 16.48
N ARG A 303 17.21 35.25 15.60
CA ARG A 303 16.35 34.77 14.50
C ARG A 303 17.13 33.93 13.49
N ASP A 304 18.34 34.36 13.14
CA ASP A 304 19.18 33.65 12.18
C ASP A 304 19.74 32.35 12.79
N ARG A 305 20.05 32.36 14.08
CA ARG A 305 20.43 31.17 14.85
C ARG A 305 19.30 30.13 14.87
N GLU A 306 18.05 30.55 15.08
CA GLU A 306 16.88 29.66 14.99
C GLU A 306 16.69 29.06 13.58
N LEU A 307 17.00 29.81 12.52
CA LEU A 307 16.93 29.33 11.14
C LEU A 307 17.99 28.26 10.86
N VAL A 308 19.22 28.45 11.32
CA VAL A 308 20.30 27.45 11.23
C VAL A 308 19.93 26.17 11.99
N GLU A 309 19.43 26.30 13.22
CA GLU A 309 18.98 25.14 14.01
C GLU A 309 17.80 24.40 13.36
N ARG A 310 16.90 25.13 12.68
CA ARG A 310 15.80 24.52 11.92
C ARG A 310 16.31 23.73 10.72
N ALA A 311 17.31 24.24 10.02
CA ALA A 311 17.95 23.52 8.91
C ALA A 311 18.74 22.31 9.39
N GLU A 312 19.50 22.40 10.49
CA GLU A 312 20.17 21.27 11.12
C GLU A 312 19.16 20.17 11.48
N ARG A 313 18.04 20.53 12.14
CA ARG A 313 16.97 19.57 12.48
C ARG A 313 16.33 18.93 11.25
N HIS A 314 16.18 19.68 10.16
CA HIS A 314 15.66 19.16 8.89
C HIS A 314 16.63 18.16 8.25
N LEU A 315 17.93 18.47 8.20
CA LEU A 315 18.98 17.59 7.67
C LEU A 315 19.13 16.31 8.49
N LEU A 316 19.09 16.41 9.82
CA LEU A 316 19.12 15.26 10.74
C LEU A 316 17.82 14.43 10.71
N GLY A 317 16.76 14.91 10.04
CA GLY A 317 15.46 14.24 10.00
C GLY A 317 14.69 14.29 11.33
N VAL A 318 15.13 15.10 12.29
CA VAL A 318 14.59 15.21 13.66
C VAL A 318 13.24 15.96 13.69
N GLY A 319 12.83 16.58 12.58
CA GLY A 319 11.55 17.30 12.45
C GLY A 319 10.27 16.46 12.51
N SER A 320 10.33 15.13 12.67
CA SER A 320 9.14 14.28 12.87
C SER A 320 9.25 13.33 14.07
N ILE A 321 10.36 13.32 14.81
CA ILE A 321 10.55 12.41 15.94
C ILE A 321 11.12 13.19 17.12
N GLY A 322 10.27 13.42 18.13
CA GLY A 322 10.69 13.63 19.52
C GLY A 322 11.27 15.00 19.86
N ALA A 323 10.41 15.90 20.35
CA ALA A 323 10.83 16.88 21.34
C ALA A 323 11.15 16.14 22.65
N GLY A 324 12.41 15.76 22.82
CA GLY A 324 13.01 15.44 24.12
C GLY A 324 13.94 16.58 24.51
N PRO A 325 13.79 17.22 25.69
CA PRO A 325 14.69 18.28 26.09
C PRO A 325 16.08 17.69 26.35
N VAL A 326 17.06 18.09 25.55
CA VAL A 326 18.48 17.86 25.85
C VAL A 326 18.82 18.73 27.04
N ALA A 327 19.01 18.09 28.19
CA ALA A 327 19.47 18.72 29.41
C ALA A 327 20.83 19.39 29.18
N SER A 328 20.94 20.66 29.57
CA SER A 328 22.19 21.42 29.60
C SER A 328 23.22 20.72 30.51
N PRO A 329 24.49 20.59 30.10
CA PRO A 329 25.53 20.09 30.99
C PRO A 329 25.80 21.15 32.08
N SER A 330 25.53 20.77 33.32
CA SER A 330 25.91 21.55 34.50
C SER A 330 27.43 21.69 34.57
N ARG A 331 27.91 22.92 34.43
CA ARG A 331 29.22 23.34 34.94
C ARG A 331 29.20 23.18 36.46
N GLN A 332 30.02 22.28 37.00
CA GLN A 332 30.55 22.42 38.35
C GLN A 332 32.07 22.37 38.27
N GLY A 333 32.67 23.50 38.63
CA GLY A 333 34.10 23.72 38.63
C GLY A 333 34.80 23.05 39.80
N GLN A 334 36.12 22.94 39.63
CA GLN A 334 37.13 22.72 40.66
C GLN A 334 36.93 23.66 41.86
N HIS A 335 37.10 23.15 43.08
CA HIS A 335 38.17 23.56 44.01
C HIS A 335 38.01 22.89 45.39
N GLN A 336 39.17 22.45 45.91
CA GLN A 336 39.52 21.94 47.24
C GLN A 336 39.22 20.48 47.55
#